data_AF-A0A2H0XZZ3-F1
#
_entry.id   AF-A0A2H0XZZ3-F1
#
_cell.length_a   1.000
_cell.length_b   1.000
_cell.length_c   1.000
_cell.angle_alpha   90.00
_cell.angle_beta   90.00
_cell.angle_gamma   90.00
#
_symmetry.space_group_name_H-M   'P 1'
#
loop_
_entity.id
_entity.type
_entity.pdbx_description
1 polymer ?
#
loop_
_entity_poly.entity_id
_entity_poly.type
_entity_poly.pdbx_seq_one_letter_code
_entity_poly.pdbx_strand_id
1 'polypeptide(L)'
;MFSCANDGIFPDFALKISPQNDLYTGGELIELKDGKSFSVSSFNSTIPTGQKPISSLIRHQNSTIKIQMENAGDDIDSLPIRDVFYLIRGIKRSAVPYLKVVLVHGHFFETIPPEELIQKSFLQVLEERLKEKEVKLSSFAIKQLISIFSEQDNFSKVRSVDKSSVKLRFRIMTEVKNEGNILNSRRYPQIADNSLNLITPFFDDNSREMEVNRMKCVFGDDYNQLNVFSLKHPLNGYFIVFQAKL
;
A
#
# COMPACT_ATOMS: atom_id res chain seq x y z
N MET A 1 -3.81 -20.44 1.54
CA MET A 1 -3.01 -20.77 0.33
C MET A 1 -3.16 -19.61 -0.64
N PHE A 2 -2.10 -19.21 -1.36
CA PHE A 2 -2.14 -18.05 -2.27
C PHE A 2 -3.02 -18.34 -3.50
N SER A 3 -3.81 -17.35 -3.94
CA SER A 3 -4.56 -17.39 -5.20
C SER A 3 -3.77 -16.80 -6.37
N CYS A 4 -2.74 -16.00 -6.10
CA CYS A 4 -1.88 -15.40 -7.13
C CYS A 4 -0.47 -15.19 -6.59
N ALA A 5 0.54 -15.37 -7.44
CA ALA A 5 1.93 -15.04 -7.17
C ALA A 5 2.59 -14.48 -8.45
N ASN A 6 3.00 -13.22 -8.42
CA ASN A 6 3.60 -12.53 -9.56
C ASN A 6 5.02 -12.06 -9.25
N ASP A 7 5.82 -11.86 -10.30
CA ASP A 7 7.12 -11.19 -10.22
C ASP A 7 7.05 -9.85 -10.97
N GLY A 8 7.30 -8.76 -10.25
CA GLY A 8 7.36 -7.41 -10.82
C GLY A 8 6.02 -6.82 -11.28
N ILE A 9 4.88 -7.47 -10.97
CA ILE A 9 3.53 -7.00 -11.28
C ILE A 9 2.70 -7.02 -9.99
N PHE A 10 2.10 -5.89 -9.64
CA PHE A 10 1.20 -5.83 -8.48
C PHE A 10 -0.11 -6.61 -8.75
N PRO A 11 -0.60 -7.39 -7.77
CA PRO A 11 0.03 -7.69 -6.49
C PRO A 11 1.10 -8.78 -6.64
N ASP A 12 2.13 -8.76 -5.80
CA ASP A 12 3.12 -9.85 -5.78
C ASP A 12 2.49 -11.14 -5.26
N PHE A 13 1.59 -11.04 -4.27
CA PHE A 13 0.76 -12.16 -3.83
C PHE A 13 -0.70 -11.76 -3.63
N ALA A 14 -1.61 -12.71 -3.81
CA ALA A 14 -2.97 -12.59 -3.29
C ALA A 14 -3.32 -13.81 -2.43
N LEU A 15 -3.95 -13.59 -1.29
CA LEU A 15 -4.53 -14.67 -0.49
C LEU A 15 -5.83 -15.15 -1.13
N LYS A 16 -6.08 -16.46 -1.10
CA LYS A 16 -7.35 -17.04 -1.54
C LYS A 16 -8.46 -16.66 -0.56
N ILE A 17 -9.65 -16.36 -1.08
CA ILE A 17 -10.85 -16.10 -0.29
C ILE A 17 -11.30 -17.40 0.39
N SER A 18 -11.67 -17.28 1.66
CA SER A 18 -12.12 -18.37 2.53
C SER A 18 -13.52 -18.05 3.06
N PRO A 19 -14.57 -18.24 2.26
CA PRO A 19 -15.92 -17.82 2.63
C PRO A 19 -16.52 -18.59 3.81
N GLN A 20 -15.89 -19.70 4.23
CA GLN A 20 -16.33 -20.52 5.37
C GLN A 20 -15.78 -20.05 6.74
N ASN A 21 -15.02 -18.95 6.80
CA ASN A 21 -14.43 -18.47 8.05
C ASN A 21 -14.94 -17.06 8.38
N ASP A 22 -15.83 -16.97 9.37
CA ASP A 22 -16.46 -15.71 9.81
C ASP A 22 -15.44 -14.69 10.36
N LEU A 23 -14.28 -15.14 10.83
CA LEU A 23 -13.23 -14.26 11.35
C LEU A 23 -12.26 -13.77 10.26
N TYR A 24 -12.08 -14.56 9.20
CA TYR A 24 -11.10 -14.33 8.14
C TYR A 24 -11.69 -14.59 6.77
N THR A 25 -12.02 -13.52 6.06
CA THR A 25 -12.51 -13.61 4.67
C THR A 25 -11.40 -14.03 3.71
N GLY A 26 -10.15 -13.70 3.98
CA GLY A 26 -9.07 -13.85 3.00
C GLY A 26 -9.18 -12.83 1.86
N GLY A 27 -8.46 -13.05 0.77
CA GLY A 27 -8.52 -12.18 -0.42
C GLY A 27 -7.53 -11.02 -0.43
N GLU A 28 -6.74 -10.83 0.62
CA GLU A 28 -5.77 -9.74 0.78
C GLU A 28 -4.74 -9.74 -0.35
N LEU A 29 -4.40 -8.54 -0.81
CA LEU A 29 -3.39 -8.29 -1.84
C LEU A 29 -2.09 -7.88 -1.16
N ILE A 30 -0.96 -8.45 -1.53
CA ILE A 30 0.33 -8.19 -0.89
C ILE A 30 1.33 -7.68 -1.92
N GLU A 31 1.95 -6.53 -1.64
CA GLU A 31 3.11 -6.00 -2.39
C GLU A 31 4.39 -6.14 -1.56
N LEU A 32 5.46 -6.58 -2.21
CA LEU A 32 6.77 -6.75 -1.59
C LEU A 32 7.62 -5.48 -1.70
N LYS A 33 8.23 -5.10 -0.59
CA LYS A 33 9.21 -4.01 -0.53
C LYS A 33 10.46 -4.48 0.17
N ASP A 34 11.49 -4.78 -0.61
CA ASP A 34 12.80 -5.12 -0.08
C ASP A 34 13.76 -3.93 -0.12
N GLY A 35 14.49 -3.71 0.97
CA GLY A 35 15.39 -2.58 1.16
C GLY A 35 16.69 -2.96 1.88
N LYS A 36 17.81 -2.41 1.39
CA LYS A 36 19.16 -2.59 2.00
C LYS A 36 19.46 -1.62 3.15
N SER A 37 18.41 -0.95 3.65
CA SER A 37 18.44 0.05 4.71
C SER A 37 17.12 0.02 5.49
N PHE A 38 17.04 0.73 6.61
CA PHE A 38 15.78 1.00 7.31
C PHE A 38 15.01 2.15 6.65
N SER A 39 14.70 1.97 5.38
CA SER A 39 13.88 2.85 4.56
C SER A 39 13.00 2.00 3.66
N VAL A 40 11.71 2.32 3.63
CA VAL A 40 10.78 1.69 2.68
C VAL A 40 11.19 2.09 1.26
N SER A 41 11.31 1.11 0.36
CA SER A 41 11.60 1.38 -1.06
C SER A 41 10.41 2.07 -1.75
N SER A 42 10.69 2.77 -2.85
CA SER A 42 9.65 3.52 -3.58
C SER A 42 8.53 2.61 -4.10
N PHE A 43 7.34 3.17 -4.23
CA PHE A 43 6.25 2.53 -4.96
C PHE A 43 6.34 2.94 -6.43
N ASN A 44 6.70 1.98 -7.27
CA ASN A 44 6.91 2.19 -8.69
C ASN A 44 5.60 1.93 -9.43
N SER A 45 5.03 2.97 -10.05
CA SER A 45 3.79 2.87 -10.85
C SER A 45 2.51 2.57 -10.06
N THR A 46 2.57 2.51 -8.74
CA THR A 46 1.43 2.39 -7.82
C THR A 46 1.51 3.49 -6.77
N ILE A 47 0.35 4.06 -6.44
CA ILE A 47 0.18 4.86 -5.22
C ILE A 47 -0.29 3.87 -4.17
N PRO A 48 0.32 3.81 -2.98
CA PRO A 48 -0.10 2.87 -1.98
C PRO A 48 -1.51 3.18 -1.47
N THR A 49 -2.35 2.16 -1.37
CA THR A 49 -3.74 2.24 -0.89
C THR A 49 -3.98 1.17 0.17
N GLY A 50 -4.91 1.40 1.08
CA GLY A 50 -5.39 0.41 2.04
C GLY A 50 -6.32 -0.62 1.42
N GLN A 51 -7.11 -0.22 0.42
CA GLN A 51 -8.03 -1.10 -0.27
C GLN A 51 -7.94 -0.91 -1.78
N LYS A 52 -8.34 -1.93 -2.53
CA LYS A 52 -8.41 -1.84 -3.99
C LYS A 52 -9.57 -2.64 -4.56
N PRO A 53 -10.34 -2.08 -5.51
CA PRO A 53 -11.34 -2.87 -6.22
C PRO A 53 -10.64 -3.89 -7.13
N ILE A 54 -11.04 -5.15 -7.06
CA ILE A 54 -10.46 -6.25 -7.85
C ILE A 54 -10.62 -5.99 -9.35
N SER A 55 -11.73 -5.36 -9.75
CA SER A 55 -12.00 -4.92 -11.12
C SER A 55 -10.91 -4.02 -11.70
N SER A 56 -10.22 -3.23 -10.86
CA SER A 56 -9.10 -2.39 -11.30
C SER A 56 -7.83 -3.18 -11.64
N LEU A 57 -7.73 -4.44 -11.20
CA LEU A 57 -6.61 -5.36 -11.45
C LEU A 57 -6.92 -6.34 -12.58
N ILE A 58 -8.18 -6.74 -12.73
CA ILE A 58 -8.62 -7.74 -13.73
C ILE A 58 -9.23 -7.12 -14.99
N ARG A 59 -8.84 -5.88 -15.33
CA ARG A 59 -9.47 -5.03 -16.38
C ARG A 59 -9.63 -5.67 -17.76
N HIS A 60 -8.95 -6.78 -18.06
CA HIS A 60 -9.10 -7.54 -19.29
C HIS A 60 -9.45 -8.99 -18.97
N GLN A 61 -10.32 -9.61 -19.80
CA GLN A 61 -10.70 -11.03 -19.65
C GLN A 61 -9.47 -11.98 -19.66
N ASN A 62 -8.36 -11.58 -20.29
CA ASN A 62 -7.10 -12.31 -20.32
C ASN A 62 -6.06 -11.81 -19.30
N SER A 63 -6.49 -11.17 -18.21
CA SER A 63 -5.57 -10.77 -17.15
C SER A 63 -4.92 -12.01 -16.54
N THR A 64 -3.58 -12.06 -16.57
CA THR A 64 -2.81 -13.16 -15.96
C THR A 64 -3.15 -13.35 -14.48
N ILE A 65 -3.50 -12.27 -13.78
CA ILE A 65 -3.93 -12.28 -12.38
C ILE A 65 -5.27 -13.02 -12.24
N LYS A 66 -6.23 -12.69 -13.11
CA LYS A 66 -7.57 -13.33 -13.10
C LYS A 66 -7.45 -14.83 -13.31
N ILE A 67 -6.69 -15.24 -14.33
CA ILE A 67 -6.49 -16.65 -14.66
C ILE A 67 -5.82 -17.41 -13.50
N GLN A 68 -4.82 -16.83 -12.84
CA GLN A 68 -4.18 -17.46 -11.68
C GLN A 68 -5.17 -17.68 -10.53
N MET A 69 -5.95 -16.65 -10.19
CA MET A 69 -6.94 -16.71 -9.12
C MET A 69 -8.04 -17.74 -9.41
N GLU A 70 -8.58 -17.77 -10.64
CA GLU A 70 -9.58 -18.76 -11.07
C GLU A 70 -9.00 -20.19 -11.03
N ASN A 71 -7.76 -20.39 -11.49
CA ASN A 71 -7.08 -21.69 -11.44
C ASN A 71 -6.80 -22.17 -10.01
N ALA A 72 -6.62 -21.25 -9.06
CA ALA A 72 -6.53 -21.56 -7.63
C ALA A 72 -7.90 -21.86 -7.00
N GLY A 73 -8.99 -21.76 -7.78
CA GLY A 73 -10.37 -21.91 -7.33
C GLY A 73 -10.82 -20.79 -6.39
N ASP A 74 -10.30 -19.57 -6.59
CA ASP A 74 -10.74 -18.36 -5.87
C ASP A 74 -12.06 -17.86 -6.48
N ASP A 75 -13.03 -17.50 -5.62
CA ASP A 75 -14.26 -16.84 -6.07
C ASP A 75 -14.03 -15.33 -6.11
N ILE A 76 -13.40 -14.87 -7.20
CA ILE A 76 -12.84 -13.51 -7.31
C ILE A 76 -13.87 -12.43 -7.00
N ASP A 77 -15.10 -12.61 -7.49
CA ASP A 77 -16.17 -11.63 -7.45
C ASP A 77 -16.92 -11.62 -6.10
N SER A 78 -16.75 -12.65 -5.26
CA SER A 78 -17.33 -12.68 -3.90
C SER A 78 -16.76 -11.59 -2.98
N LEU A 79 -15.56 -11.09 -3.28
CA LEU A 79 -14.93 -9.98 -2.55
C LEU A 79 -14.42 -8.90 -3.54
N PRO A 80 -15.30 -7.95 -3.93
CA PRO A 80 -15.00 -6.99 -4.98
C PRO A 80 -13.99 -5.91 -4.56
N ILE A 81 -13.87 -5.64 -3.26
CA ILE A 81 -12.89 -4.72 -2.66
C ILE A 81 -12.02 -5.54 -1.72
N ARG A 82 -10.71 -5.48 -1.92
CA ARG A 82 -9.73 -6.27 -1.15
C ARG A 82 -8.79 -5.35 -0.41
N ASP A 83 -8.45 -5.74 0.81
CA ASP A 83 -7.42 -5.07 1.60
C ASP A 83 -6.05 -5.28 0.96
N VAL A 84 -5.20 -4.26 1.06
CA VAL A 84 -3.86 -4.24 0.50
C VAL A 84 -2.87 -4.17 1.65
N PHE A 85 -1.89 -5.06 1.63
CA PHE A 85 -0.79 -5.12 2.58
C PHE A 85 0.54 -4.94 1.86
N TYR A 86 1.50 -4.43 2.60
CA TYR A 86 2.88 -4.25 2.15
C TYR A 86 3.78 -5.09 3.05
N LEU A 87 4.44 -6.09 2.46
CA LEU A 87 5.47 -6.87 3.15
C LEU A 87 6.81 -6.20 2.93
N ILE A 88 7.26 -5.50 3.97
CA ILE A 88 8.43 -4.63 3.92
C ILE A 88 9.56 -5.29 4.71
N ARG A 89 10.69 -5.48 4.05
CA ARG A 89 11.93 -5.94 4.66
C ARG A 89 12.97 -4.83 4.62
N GLY A 90 13.50 -4.48 5.80
CA GLY A 90 14.61 -3.55 5.95
C GLY A 90 15.82 -4.23 6.59
N ILE A 91 17.00 -3.99 6.03
CA ILE A 91 18.28 -4.46 6.62
C ILE A 91 19.12 -3.25 6.99
N LYS A 92 19.47 -3.10 8.27
CA LYS A 92 20.45 -2.10 8.71
C LYS A 92 21.82 -2.75 8.72
N ARG A 93 22.64 -2.39 7.75
CA ARG A 93 24.03 -2.86 7.64
C ARG A 93 24.87 -2.23 8.76
N SER A 94 25.29 -3.06 9.71
CA SER A 94 26.29 -2.73 10.74
C SER A 94 27.21 -3.93 10.92
N ALA A 95 28.15 -3.92 11.88
CA ALA A 95 29.01 -5.07 12.18
C ALA A 95 28.19 -6.36 12.43
N VAL A 96 26.98 -6.20 12.99
CA VAL A 96 25.93 -7.22 13.02
C VAL A 96 24.72 -6.67 12.24
N PRO A 97 24.25 -7.33 11.17
CA PRO A 97 23.10 -6.84 10.42
C PRO A 97 21.83 -6.99 11.26
N TYR A 98 21.04 -5.91 11.34
CA TYR A 98 19.72 -5.94 11.97
C TYR A 98 18.63 -6.04 10.90
N LEU A 99 17.65 -6.90 11.14
CA LEU A 99 16.55 -7.17 10.23
C LEU A 99 15.23 -6.68 10.83
N LYS A 100 14.41 -6.00 10.03
CA LYS A 100 13.00 -5.77 10.35
C LYS A 100 12.16 -6.28 9.21
N VAL A 101 11.16 -7.10 9.53
CA VAL A 101 10.13 -7.52 8.58
C VAL A 101 8.79 -7.04 9.11
N VAL A 102 8.06 -6.32 8.27
CA VAL A 102 6.78 -5.71 8.63
C VAL A 102 5.79 -6.03 7.54
N LEU A 103 4.71 -6.73 7.87
CA LEU A 103 3.51 -6.79 7.06
C LEU A 103 2.57 -5.69 7.58
N VAL A 104 2.41 -4.62 6.81
CA VAL A 104 1.61 -3.46 7.22
C VAL A 104 0.45 -3.24 6.26
N HIS A 105 -0.72 -2.99 6.82
CA HIS A 105 -1.91 -2.62 6.04
C HIS A 105 -1.70 -1.27 5.32
N GLY A 106 -2.17 -1.17 4.08
CA GLY A 106 -1.89 -0.04 3.20
C GLY A 106 -2.43 1.31 3.64
N HIS A 107 -3.43 1.29 4.53
CA HIS A 107 -3.92 2.49 5.21
C HIS A 107 -2.81 3.23 5.97
N PHE A 108 -1.72 2.55 6.35
CA PHE A 108 -0.55 3.20 6.92
C PHE A 108 0.07 4.26 5.99
N PHE A 109 0.08 4.00 4.68
CA PHE A 109 0.63 4.93 3.68
C PHE A 109 -0.45 5.84 3.08
N GLU A 110 -1.69 5.35 2.95
CA GLU A 110 -2.82 6.09 2.42
C GLU A 110 -3.39 7.07 3.46
N THR A 111 -2.68 8.18 3.65
CA THR A 111 -3.11 9.27 4.55
C THR A 111 -4.17 10.19 3.93
N ILE A 112 -4.23 10.21 2.60
CA ILE A 112 -5.27 10.86 1.79
C ILE A 112 -5.55 9.98 0.57
N PRO A 113 -6.73 10.09 -0.06
CA PRO A 113 -7.05 9.33 -1.26
C PRO A 113 -6.04 9.60 -2.41
N PRO A 114 -5.73 8.60 -3.26
CA PRO A 114 -4.80 8.76 -4.39
C PRO A 114 -5.17 9.91 -5.33
N GLU A 115 -6.45 10.08 -5.63
CA GLU A 115 -6.94 11.16 -6.49
C GLU A 115 -6.62 12.53 -5.88
N GLU A 116 -6.83 12.70 -4.58
CA GLU A 116 -6.51 13.94 -3.87
C GLU A 116 -4.99 14.21 -3.86
N LEU A 117 -4.17 13.16 -3.68
CA LEU A 117 -2.72 13.27 -3.74
C LEU A 117 -2.24 13.75 -5.13
N ILE A 118 -2.81 13.18 -6.20
CA ILE A 118 -2.51 13.58 -7.57
C ILE A 118 -2.98 15.02 -7.80
N GLN A 119 -4.21 15.36 -7.41
CA GLN A 119 -4.77 16.71 -7.53
C GLN A 119 -3.87 17.76 -6.89
N LYS A 120 -3.48 17.56 -5.63
CA LYS A 120 -2.61 18.49 -4.90
C LYS A 120 -1.23 18.62 -5.53
N SER A 121 -0.67 17.52 -6.02
CA SER A 121 0.63 17.53 -6.70
C SER A 121 0.58 18.32 -8.01
N PHE A 122 -0.47 18.15 -8.82
CA PHE A 122 -0.65 18.94 -10.04
C PHE A 122 -0.95 20.40 -9.76
N LEU A 123 -1.76 20.69 -8.74
CA LEU A 123 -2.08 22.05 -8.34
C LEU A 123 -0.81 22.83 -7.99
N GLN A 124 0.09 22.21 -7.22
CA GLN A 124 1.37 22.83 -6.87
C GLN A 124 2.18 23.20 -8.12
N VAL A 125 2.35 22.26 -9.05
CA VAL A 125 3.09 22.52 -10.31
C VAL A 125 2.41 23.61 -11.14
N LEU A 126 1.07 23.60 -11.22
CA LEU A 126 0.32 24.61 -11.96
C LEU A 126 0.49 26.00 -11.34
N GLU A 127 0.35 26.12 -10.02
CA GLU A 127 0.51 27.39 -9.29
C GLU A 127 1.93 27.96 -9.43
N GLU A 128 2.96 27.12 -9.32
CA GLU A 128 4.35 27.50 -9.57
C GLU A 128 4.52 28.11 -10.97
N ARG A 129 3.99 27.45 -12.01
CA ARG A 129 4.11 27.91 -13.41
C ARG A 129 3.27 29.15 -13.71
N LEU A 130 2.10 29.29 -13.10
CA LEU A 130 1.27 30.49 -13.24
C LEU A 130 1.95 31.69 -12.59
N LYS A 131 2.55 31.50 -11.42
CA LYS A 131 3.32 32.54 -10.72
C LYS A 131 4.54 32.98 -11.53
N GLU A 132 5.32 32.04 -12.04
CA GLU A 132 6.51 32.33 -12.86
C GLU A 132 6.19 33.09 -14.14
N LYS A 133 5.03 32.82 -14.75
CA LYS A 133 4.59 33.48 -16.00
C LYS A 133 3.69 34.70 -15.76
N GLU A 134 3.42 35.04 -14.50
CA GLU A 134 2.48 36.10 -14.10
C GLU A 134 1.08 35.95 -14.74
N VAL A 135 0.67 34.71 -15.05
CA VAL A 135 -0.64 34.42 -15.63
C VAL A 135 -1.66 34.20 -14.52
N LYS A 136 -2.77 34.94 -14.57
CA LYS A 136 -3.90 34.73 -13.67
C LYS A 136 -4.96 33.86 -14.35
N LEU A 137 -5.29 32.74 -13.74
CA LEU A 137 -6.45 31.92 -14.11
C LEU A 137 -7.55 32.10 -13.06
N SER A 138 -8.80 31.96 -13.49
CA SER A 138 -9.93 31.92 -12.55
C SER A 138 -9.89 30.63 -11.73
N SER A 139 -10.43 30.67 -10.52
CA SER A 139 -10.55 29.49 -9.66
C SER A 139 -11.35 28.36 -10.32
N PHE A 140 -12.34 28.71 -11.15
CA PHE A 140 -13.11 27.75 -11.95
C PHE A 140 -12.24 27.03 -12.99
N ALA A 141 -11.40 27.76 -13.73
CA ALA A 141 -10.50 27.16 -14.71
C ALA A 141 -9.47 26.23 -14.05
N ILE A 142 -8.91 26.66 -12.91
CA ILE A 142 -7.98 25.82 -12.13
C ILE A 142 -8.65 24.52 -11.70
N LYS A 143 -9.87 24.59 -11.13
CA LYS A 143 -10.61 23.39 -10.71
C LYS A 143 -10.85 22.42 -11.87
N GLN A 144 -11.25 22.91 -13.04
CA GLN A 144 -11.47 22.05 -14.21
C GLN A 144 -10.18 21.36 -14.67
N LEU A 145 -9.07 22.11 -14.77
CA LEU A 145 -7.78 21.53 -15.17
C LEU A 145 -7.34 20.43 -14.20
N ILE A 146 -7.43 20.71 -12.89
CA ILE A 146 -7.04 19.74 -11.87
C ILE A 146 -7.92 18.49 -11.91
N SER A 147 -9.22 18.63 -12.07
CA SER A 147 -10.11 17.48 -12.22
C SER A 147 -9.72 16.58 -13.38
N ILE A 148 -9.36 17.15 -14.54
CA ILE A 148 -8.98 16.39 -15.75
C ILE A 148 -7.66 15.65 -15.57
N PHE A 149 -6.66 16.31 -14.97
CA PHE A 149 -5.32 15.75 -14.85
C PHE A 149 -5.14 14.80 -13.66
N SER A 150 -6.18 14.55 -12.87
CA SER A 150 -6.04 13.77 -11.63
C SER A 150 -6.35 12.28 -11.75
N GLU A 151 -6.83 11.85 -12.92
CA GLU A 151 -7.05 10.44 -13.20
C GLU A 151 -5.71 9.71 -13.38
N GLN A 152 -5.40 8.79 -12.46
CA GLN A 152 -4.16 8.00 -12.50
C GLN A 152 -3.97 7.23 -13.83
N ASP A 153 -5.06 6.78 -14.45
CA ASP A 153 -5.06 6.05 -15.72
C ASP A 153 -4.51 6.87 -16.90
N ASN A 154 -4.52 8.20 -16.82
CA ASN A 154 -3.95 9.06 -17.85
C ASN A 154 -2.42 9.06 -17.84
N PHE A 155 -1.80 8.61 -16.75
CA PHE A 155 -0.35 8.48 -16.60
C PHE A 155 0.15 7.08 -16.90
N SER A 156 -0.68 6.05 -16.89
CA SER A 156 -0.23 4.67 -17.17
C SER A 156 -0.02 4.40 -18.67
N LYS A 157 -0.61 5.22 -19.55
CA LYS A 157 -0.56 5.07 -21.02
C LYS A 157 0.75 5.61 -21.62
N VAL A 158 1.37 4.82 -22.49
CA VAL A 158 2.50 5.27 -23.32
C VAL A 158 1.97 6.13 -24.46
N ARG A 159 2.49 7.34 -24.62
CA ARG A 159 2.07 8.25 -25.68
C ARG A 159 3.10 8.20 -26.81
N SER A 160 2.61 7.97 -28.03
CA SER A 160 3.39 8.15 -29.26
C SER A 160 3.11 9.54 -29.79
N VAL A 161 4.17 10.26 -30.14
CA VAL A 161 4.07 11.57 -30.78
C VAL A 161 4.65 11.43 -32.19
N ASP A 162 3.87 11.81 -33.19
CA ASP A 162 4.30 11.71 -34.58
C ASP A 162 5.59 12.51 -34.79
N LYS A 163 6.52 11.92 -35.56
CA LYS A 163 7.89 12.44 -35.81
C LYS A 163 8.82 12.44 -34.59
N SER A 164 8.42 11.88 -33.45
CA SER A 164 9.35 11.62 -32.34
C SER A 164 10.07 10.29 -32.55
N SER A 165 11.40 10.27 -32.38
CA SER A 165 12.19 9.03 -32.31
C SER A 165 12.13 8.36 -30.94
N VAL A 166 11.44 8.97 -29.96
CA VAL A 166 11.31 8.47 -28.59
C VAL A 166 9.84 8.40 -28.16
N LYS A 167 9.51 7.45 -27.27
CA LYS A 167 8.18 7.35 -26.64
C LYS A 167 8.23 8.00 -25.26
N LEU A 168 7.30 8.90 -24.99
CA LEU A 168 7.16 9.50 -23.67
C LEU A 168 6.25 8.64 -22.81
N ARG A 169 6.74 8.29 -21.61
CA ARG A 169 5.98 7.58 -20.59
C ARG A 169 5.97 8.42 -19.34
N PHE A 170 4.79 8.89 -18.96
CA PHE A 170 4.59 9.42 -17.62
C PHE A 170 4.46 8.24 -16.66
N ARG A 171 4.95 8.39 -15.44
CA ARG A 171 4.74 7.44 -14.34
C ARG A 171 4.58 8.24 -13.07
N ILE A 172 3.65 7.82 -12.24
CA ILE A 172 3.60 8.30 -10.86
C ILE A 172 4.48 7.35 -10.05
N MET A 173 5.48 7.92 -9.38
CA MET A 173 6.29 7.23 -8.39
C MET A 173 6.02 7.92 -7.05
N THR A 174 5.80 7.13 -6.01
CA THR A 174 5.63 7.68 -4.67
C THR A 174 6.74 7.20 -3.76
N GLU A 175 7.25 8.13 -2.96
CA GLU A 175 8.30 7.89 -1.98
C GLU A 175 7.73 8.08 -0.58
N VAL A 176 8.19 7.24 0.33
CA VAL A 176 7.75 7.28 1.71
C VAL A 176 8.47 8.42 2.44
N LYS A 177 7.70 9.37 2.96
CA LYS A 177 8.22 10.42 3.87
C LYS A 177 8.69 9.81 5.19
N ASN A 178 9.47 10.57 5.96
CA ASN A 178 9.95 10.14 7.27
C ASN A 178 8.82 9.69 8.22
N GLU A 179 7.66 10.34 8.13
CA GLU A 179 6.45 10.03 8.89
C GLU A 179 5.83 8.69 8.49
N GLY A 180 6.03 8.21 7.26
CA GLY A 180 5.53 6.91 6.81
C GLY A 180 6.61 5.83 6.80
N ASN A 181 7.85 6.13 7.19
CA ASN A 181 8.93 5.14 7.18
C ASN A 181 8.86 4.25 8.43
N ILE A 182 8.02 3.21 8.39
CA ILE A 182 7.76 2.30 9.51
C ILE A 182 9.03 1.61 10.05
N LEU A 183 10.07 1.49 9.22
CA LEU A 183 11.34 0.88 9.62
C LEU A 183 12.23 1.80 10.46
N ASN A 184 11.93 3.11 10.52
CA ASN A 184 12.75 4.10 11.19
C ASN A 184 12.69 3.93 12.72
N SER A 185 13.73 3.32 13.31
CA SER A 185 13.81 3.09 14.76
C SER A 185 13.79 4.36 15.63
N ARG A 186 14.08 5.55 15.08
CA ARG A 186 13.93 6.81 15.84
C ARG A 186 12.48 7.25 15.91
N ARG A 187 11.71 7.02 14.85
CA ARG A 187 10.30 7.40 14.76
C ARG A 187 9.39 6.37 15.42
N TYR A 188 9.71 5.09 15.22
CA TYR A 188 8.97 3.94 15.73
C TYR A 188 9.86 3.07 16.61
N PRO A 189 10.32 3.58 17.78
CA PRO A 189 11.23 2.86 18.66
C PRO A 189 10.61 1.60 19.28
N GLN A 190 9.27 1.51 19.33
CA GLN A 190 8.56 0.33 19.84
C GLN A 190 8.70 -0.88 18.92
N ILE A 191 8.96 -0.66 17.62
CA ILE A 191 9.20 -1.74 16.66
C ILE A 191 10.67 -2.14 16.76
N ALA A 192 10.91 -3.28 17.39
CA ALA A 192 12.23 -3.78 17.70
C ALA A 192 13.00 -4.17 16.42
N ASP A 193 14.32 -4.07 16.48
CA ASP A 193 15.19 -4.72 15.50
C ASP A 193 15.11 -6.26 15.71
N ASN A 194 15.37 -7.05 14.65
CA ASN A 194 15.23 -8.51 14.60
C ASN A 194 13.82 -8.99 15.02
N SER A 195 12.82 -8.48 14.32
CA SER A 195 11.42 -8.80 14.59
C SER A 195 10.60 -9.00 13.31
N LEU A 196 9.52 -9.79 13.47
CA LEU A 196 8.40 -9.90 12.55
C LEU A 196 7.23 -9.10 13.12
N ASN A 197 6.59 -8.28 12.29
CA ASN A 197 5.51 -7.40 12.73
C ASN A 197 4.32 -7.50 11.79
N LEU A 198 3.13 -7.71 12.34
CA LEU A 198 1.86 -7.43 11.66
C LEU A 198 1.30 -6.11 12.20
N ILE A 199 0.95 -5.20 11.30
CA ILE A 199 0.43 -3.88 11.66
C ILE A 199 -0.90 -3.63 10.94
N THR A 200 -1.99 -3.54 11.70
CA THR A 200 -3.35 -3.32 11.19
C THR A 200 -3.98 -2.07 11.79
N PRO A 201 -4.80 -1.31 11.04
CA PRO A 201 -5.48 -0.14 11.58
C PRO A 201 -6.61 -0.55 12.52
N PHE A 202 -6.92 0.30 13.49
CA PHE A 202 -8.17 0.23 14.24
C PHE A 202 -8.72 1.64 14.46
N PHE A 203 -10.04 1.76 14.54
CA PHE A 203 -10.73 3.05 14.58
C PHE A 203 -11.39 3.32 15.93
N ASP A 204 -11.62 2.27 16.71
CA ASP A 204 -12.23 2.28 18.02
C ASP A 204 -11.80 1.02 18.82
N ASP A 205 -12.23 0.93 20.07
CA ASP A 205 -11.88 -0.20 20.94
C ASP A 205 -12.48 -1.53 20.44
N ASN A 206 -13.64 -1.50 19.79
CA ASN A 206 -14.30 -2.69 19.26
C ASN A 206 -13.51 -3.30 18.09
N SER A 207 -13.12 -2.47 17.12
CA SER A 207 -12.27 -2.89 16.00
C SER A 207 -10.89 -3.34 16.47
N ARG A 208 -10.33 -2.70 17.50
CA ARG A 208 -9.09 -3.16 18.13
C ARG A 208 -9.25 -4.55 18.76
N GLU A 209 -10.32 -4.78 19.51
CA GLU A 209 -10.60 -6.07 20.14
C GLU A 209 -10.83 -7.18 19.09
N MET A 210 -11.50 -6.84 17.98
CA MET A 210 -11.67 -7.77 16.85
C MET A 210 -10.32 -8.24 16.27
N GLU A 211 -9.37 -7.32 16.06
CA GLU A 211 -8.02 -7.66 15.60
C GLU A 211 -7.26 -8.55 16.60
N VAL A 212 -7.42 -8.28 17.90
CA VAL A 212 -6.85 -9.12 18.97
C VAL A 212 -7.47 -10.52 18.95
N ASN A 213 -8.79 -10.62 18.83
CA ASN A 213 -9.51 -11.91 18.82
C ASN A 213 -9.14 -12.75 17.60
N ARG A 214 -9.01 -12.11 16.43
CA ARG A 214 -8.43 -12.72 15.22
C ARG A 214 -7.08 -13.35 15.53
N MET A 215 -6.13 -12.58 16.04
CA MET A 215 -4.79 -13.08 16.34
C MET A 215 -4.78 -14.19 17.40
N LYS A 216 -5.60 -14.11 18.44
CA LYS A 216 -5.75 -15.18 19.44
C LYS A 216 -6.29 -16.47 18.81
N CYS A 217 -7.22 -16.37 17.87
CA CYS A 217 -7.76 -17.55 17.17
C CYS A 217 -6.69 -18.28 16.35
N VAL A 218 -5.75 -17.56 15.74
CA VAL A 218 -4.66 -18.14 14.94
C VAL A 218 -3.53 -18.70 15.80
N PHE A 219 -3.10 -17.96 16.82
CA PHE A 219 -1.92 -18.32 17.62
C PHE A 219 -2.26 -19.18 18.85
N GLY A 220 -3.52 -19.23 19.28
CA GLY A 220 -3.92 -19.96 20.50
C GLY A 220 -3.08 -19.52 21.70
N ASP A 221 -2.47 -20.50 22.38
CA ASP A 221 -1.63 -20.28 23.56
C ASP A 221 -0.35 -19.48 23.25
N ASP A 222 0.17 -19.57 22.02
CA ASP A 222 1.37 -18.85 21.59
C ASP A 222 1.14 -17.34 21.44
N TYR A 223 -0.12 -16.88 21.47
CA TYR A 223 -0.45 -15.45 21.44
C TYR A 223 0.28 -14.67 22.54
N ASN A 224 0.45 -15.26 23.72
CA ASN A 224 1.11 -14.62 24.86
C ASN A 224 2.62 -14.37 24.64
N GLN A 225 3.21 -14.97 23.60
CA GLN A 225 4.60 -14.72 23.20
C GLN A 225 4.74 -13.47 22.33
N LEU A 226 3.63 -12.97 21.78
CA LEU A 226 3.61 -11.75 20.96
C LEU A 226 3.66 -10.52 21.85
N ASN A 227 4.51 -9.56 21.49
CA ASN A 227 4.44 -8.22 22.05
C ASN A 227 3.38 -7.43 21.29
N VAL A 228 2.26 -7.12 21.96
CA VAL A 228 1.11 -6.44 21.35
C VAL A 228 0.98 -5.03 21.91
N PHE A 229 1.01 -4.03 21.03
CA PHE A 229 0.92 -2.63 21.42
C PHE A 229 0.25 -1.76 20.36
N SER A 230 -0.22 -0.58 20.76
CA SER A 230 -0.78 0.41 19.84
C SER A 230 0.28 1.40 19.36
N LEU A 231 0.21 1.77 18.10
CA LEU A 231 1.09 2.69 17.41
C LEU A 231 0.25 3.84 16.83
N LYS A 232 0.62 5.09 17.12
CA LYS A 232 -0.01 6.28 16.52
C LYS A 232 0.79 6.74 15.31
N HIS A 233 0.18 6.78 14.13
CA HIS A 233 0.83 7.31 12.94
C HIS A 233 0.86 8.85 12.99
N PRO A 234 1.96 9.53 12.61
CA PRO A 234 2.06 10.99 12.71
C PRO A 234 1.04 11.76 11.86
N LEU A 235 0.61 11.17 10.74
CA LEU A 235 -0.29 11.78 9.75
C LEU A 235 -1.58 10.97 9.55
N ASN A 236 -1.84 9.98 10.40
CA ASN A 236 -3.01 9.09 10.26
C ASN A 236 -3.50 8.64 11.64
N GLY A 237 -4.37 7.63 11.68
CA GLY A 237 -4.95 7.06 12.89
C GLY A 237 -4.03 6.13 13.68
N TYR A 238 -4.68 5.25 14.44
CA TYR A 238 -4.03 4.26 15.29
C TYR A 238 -3.94 2.90 14.59
N PHE A 239 -2.88 2.19 14.93
CA PHE A 239 -2.59 0.85 14.44
C PHE A 239 -2.27 -0.05 15.62
N ILE A 240 -2.69 -1.31 15.55
CA ILE A 240 -2.26 -2.35 16.47
C ILE A 240 -1.08 -3.08 15.84
N VAL A 241 -0.06 -3.34 16.65
CA VAL A 241 1.14 -4.06 16.25
C VAL A 241 1.18 -5.37 17.00
N PHE A 242 1.33 -6.46 16.25
CA PHE A 242 1.64 -7.79 16.78
C PHE A 242 3.09 -8.12 16.40
N GLN A 243 3.98 -8.06 17.38
CA GLN A 243 5.42 -8.23 17.16
C GLN A 243 5.91 -9.56 17.73
N ALA A 244 6.57 -10.35 16.89
CA ALA A 244 7.32 -11.55 17.27
C ALA A 244 8.83 -11.31 17.12
N LYS A 245 9.63 -11.92 17.99
CA LYS A 245 11.09 -11.88 17.90
C LYS A 245 11.58 -12.90 16.86
N LEU A 246 12.58 -12.53 16.07
CA LEU A 246 13.31 -13.42 15.15
C LEU A 246 14.42 -14.20 15.87
#